data_AF-M5FUV8-F1
#
_entry.id   AF-M5FUV8-F1
#
_cell.length_a   1.000
_cell.length_b   1.000
_cell.length_c   1.000
_cell.angle_alpha   90.00
_cell.angle_beta   90.00
_cell.angle_gamma   90.00
#
_symmetry.space_group_name_H-M   'P 1'
#
loop_
_entity.id
_entity.type
_entity.pdbx_description
1 polymer ?
#
loop_
_entity_poly.entity_id
_entity_poly.type
_entity_poly.pdbx_seq_one_letter_code
_entity_poly.pdbx_strand_id
1 'polypeptide(L)'
;MAELSTSPTTSSSSIELNDALFCHHGREVCSDCQFDGREDNNLVFGFDPSPRDPLNVPDYSLNKEGKYNCKKHGSDTCNLCYNWKKQISKLNKEAKKSGRKDSGSNFF
;
A
#
# COMPACT_ATOMS: atom_id res chain seq x y z
N MET A 1 12.90 9.02 36.56
CA MET A 1 13.46 9.88 35.49
C MET A 1 12.74 9.51 34.20
N ALA A 2 11.95 10.46 33.68
CA ALA A 2 11.31 10.49 32.36
C ALA A 2 10.51 9.24 31.90
N GLU A 3 9.22 9.27 32.22
CA GLU A 3 8.15 8.68 31.41
C GLU A 3 8.22 9.38 30.03
N LEU A 4 8.75 8.70 29.00
CA LEU A 4 8.82 9.31 27.67
C LEU A 4 7.43 9.23 27.01
N SER A 5 6.72 10.34 27.16
CA SER A 5 5.50 10.71 26.44
C SER A 5 5.54 10.34 24.96
N THR A 6 4.45 9.67 24.56
CA THR A 6 3.63 10.02 23.39
C THR A 6 4.35 10.06 22.04
N SER A 7 4.34 8.93 21.33
CA SER A 7 3.85 9.00 19.96
C SER A 7 2.37 8.70 20.07
N PRO A 8 1.46 9.66 19.83
CA PRO A 8 0.16 9.23 19.39
C PRO A 8 0.45 8.65 18.00
N THR A 9 0.48 7.33 17.86
CA THR A 9 0.00 6.79 16.59
C THR A 9 -1.49 7.09 16.61
N THR A 10 -1.83 8.39 16.48
CA THR A 10 -3.18 8.87 16.26
C THR A 10 -3.69 7.98 15.16
N SER A 11 -4.73 7.25 15.51
CA SER A 11 -5.42 6.25 14.72
C SER A 11 -5.89 6.89 13.42
N SER A 12 -4.98 7.09 12.48
CA SER A 12 -5.23 7.80 11.24
C SER A 12 -5.63 6.77 10.21
N SER A 13 -6.78 6.15 10.48
CA SER A 13 -7.66 5.65 9.45
C SER A 13 -6.91 4.81 8.38
N SER A 14 -6.24 3.74 8.80
CA SER A 14 -5.78 2.72 7.87
C SER A 14 -6.88 1.68 7.65
N ILE A 15 -7.00 1.17 6.44
CA ILE A 15 -7.92 0.11 6.05
C ILE A 15 -7.10 -1.11 5.67
N GLU A 16 -7.55 -2.27 6.11
CA GLU A 16 -6.98 -3.55 5.73
C GLU A 16 -7.80 -4.16 4.61
N LEU A 17 -7.15 -4.43 3.49
CA LEU A 17 -7.74 -4.98 2.29
C LEU A 17 -6.94 -6.19 1.86
N ASN A 18 -7.50 -7.38 2.05
CA ASN A 18 -6.83 -8.65 1.71
C ASN A 18 -5.39 -8.72 2.25
N ASP A 19 -5.23 -8.49 3.56
CA ASP A 19 -3.96 -8.48 4.31
C ASP A 19 -2.98 -7.34 3.96
N ALA A 20 -3.37 -6.36 3.14
CA ALA A 20 -2.58 -5.17 2.88
C ALA A 20 -3.18 -3.93 3.54
N LEU A 21 -2.32 -3.09 4.08
CA LEU A 21 -2.58 -1.84 4.77
C LEU A 21 -2.60 -0.67 3.78
N PHE A 22 -3.67 0.12 3.80
CA PHE A 22 -3.83 1.32 2.99
C PHE A 22 -4.44 2.45 3.83
N CYS A 23 -4.40 3.69 3.37
CA CYS A 23 -5.20 4.76 3.97
C CYS A 23 -6.67 4.69 3.52
N HIS A 24 -7.57 5.46 4.15
CA HIS A 24 -8.99 5.57 3.75
C HIS A 24 -9.23 6.09 2.32
N HIS A 25 -8.22 6.67 1.67
CA HIS A 25 -8.30 7.03 0.24
C HIS A 25 -7.99 5.86 -0.70
N GLY A 26 -7.66 4.67 -0.16
CA GLY A 26 -7.24 3.53 -0.97
C GLY A 26 -5.85 3.72 -1.58
N ARG A 27 -4.95 4.41 -0.88
CA ARG A 27 -3.55 4.58 -1.31
C ARG A 27 -2.61 3.99 -0.28
N GLU A 28 -1.60 3.27 -0.75
CA GLU A 28 -0.56 2.71 0.12
C GLU A 28 0.41 3.81 0.57
N VAL A 29 0.70 4.75 -0.32
CA VAL A 29 1.37 6.01 0.01
C VAL A 29 0.42 7.15 -0.33
N CYS A 30 0.05 7.93 0.68
CA CYS A 30 -0.87 9.05 0.52
C CYS A 30 -0.21 10.31 1.07
N SER A 31 0.13 11.25 0.19
CA SER A 31 0.67 12.56 0.59
C SER A 31 -0.35 13.38 1.38
N ASP A 32 -1.65 13.22 1.10
CA ASP A 32 -2.73 13.92 1.82
C ASP A 32 -2.82 13.52 3.29
N CYS A 33 -2.64 12.23 3.59
CA CYS A 33 -2.69 11.69 4.95
C CYS A 33 -1.31 11.51 5.57
N GLN A 34 -0.25 11.79 4.81
CA GLN A 34 1.15 11.43 5.14
C GLN A 34 1.27 9.96 5.59
N PHE A 35 0.51 9.08 4.95
CA PHE A 35 0.49 7.63 5.23
C PHE A 35 1.46 6.93 4.27
N ASP A 36 2.35 6.09 4.80
CA ASP A 36 3.23 5.22 4.01
C ASP A 36 3.19 3.80 4.60
N GLY A 37 2.37 2.94 4.00
CA GLY A 37 2.23 1.54 4.38
C GLY A 37 3.12 0.59 3.58
N ARG A 38 4.09 1.10 2.78
CA ARG A 38 4.90 0.22 1.93
C ARG A 38 5.72 -0.75 2.75
N GLU A 39 6.35 -0.30 3.82
CA GLU A 39 7.20 -1.17 4.65
C GLU A 39 6.39 -2.30 5.28
N ASP A 40 5.25 -1.97 5.91
CA ASP A 40 4.31 -2.94 6.47
C ASP A 40 3.82 -3.94 5.43
N ASN A 41 3.36 -3.46 4.26
CA ASN A 41 2.87 -4.35 3.21
C ASN A 41 3.96 -5.26 2.65
N ASN A 42 5.16 -4.73 2.42
CA ASN A 42 6.27 -5.56 1.99
C ASN A 42 6.56 -6.64 3.05
N LEU A 43 6.60 -6.28 4.33
CA LEU A 43 6.82 -7.21 5.43
C LEU A 43 5.74 -8.31 5.51
N VAL A 44 4.45 -7.94 5.44
CA VAL A 44 3.32 -8.89 5.50
C VAL A 44 3.41 -9.94 4.38
N PHE A 45 3.81 -9.53 3.17
CA PHE A 45 3.94 -10.46 2.04
C PHE A 45 5.34 -11.09 1.89
N GLY A 46 6.27 -10.79 2.80
CA GLY A 46 7.63 -11.34 2.83
C GLY A 46 8.56 -10.78 1.75
N PHE A 47 8.43 -9.50 1.41
CA PHE A 47 9.33 -8.77 0.51
C PHE A 47 10.25 -7.84 1.29
N ASP A 48 11.47 -7.66 0.78
CA ASP A 48 12.40 -6.66 1.31
C ASP A 48 11.91 -5.23 1.05
N PRO A 49 12.27 -4.27 1.93
CA PRO A 49 12.08 -2.85 1.67
C PRO A 49 12.74 -2.45 0.34
N SER A 50 11.96 -1.81 -0.53
CA SER A 50 12.39 -1.50 -1.89
C SER A 50 11.73 -0.22 -2.38
N PRO A 51 12.44 0.64 -3.14
CA PRO A 51 11.91 1.88 -3.69
C PRO A 51 11.01 1.58 -4.89
N ARG A 52 9.90 0.89 -4.64
CA ARG A 52 8.86 0.62 -5.63
C ARG A 52 7.80 1.71 -5.64
N ASP A 53 7.12 1.79 -6.77
CA ASP A 53 5.91 2.59 -6.89
C ASP A 53 4.87 2.17 -5.84
N PRO A 54 4.08 3.13 -5.33
CA PRO A 54 3.02 2.87 -4.37
C PRO A 54 1.86 2.11 -5.03
N LEU A 55 1.24 1.21 -4.28
CA LEU A 55 0.01 0.56 -4.68
C LEU A 55 -1.19 1.48 -4.49
N ASN A 56 -2.11 1.41 -5.45
CA ASN A 56 -3.42 2.01 -5.35
C ASN A 56 -4.47 0.92 -5.31
N VAL A 57 -5.41 1.06 -4.37
CA VAL A 57 -6.54 0.17 -4.23
C VAL A 57 -7.53 0.45 -5.38
N PRO A 58 -7.98 -0.58 -6.10
CA PRO A 58 -9.06 -0.42 -7.07
C PRO A 58 -10.39 -0.12 -6.38
N ASP A 59 -11.41 0.30 -7.12
CA ASP A 59 -12.75 0.57 -6.58
C ASP A 59 -13.23 -0.52 -5.58
N TYR A 60 -13.47 -0.10 -4.35
CA TYR A 60 -13.99 -0.93 -3.27
C TYR A 60 -15.30 -0.36 -2.72
N SER A 61 -16.08 -1.21 -2.08
CA SER A 61 -17.35 -0.90 -1.46
C SER A 61 -17.36 -1.45 -0.03
N LEU A 62 -17.96 -0.71 0.89
CA LEU A 62 -18.09 -1.11 2.29
C LEU A 62 -19.36 -1.97 2.44
N ASN A 63 -19.23 -3.19 2.98
CA ASN A 63 -20.37 -4.09 3.18
C ASN A 63 -21.12 -3.74 4.48
N LYS A 64 -22.28 -4.37 4.71
CA LYS A 64 -23.10 -4.13 5.92
C LYS A 64 -22.41 -4.52 7.24
N GLU A 65 -21.36 -5.33 7.18
CA GLU A 65 -20.58 -5.78 8.33
C GLU A 65 -19.36 -4.88 8.60
N GLY A 66 -19.16 -3.83 7.80
CA GLY A 66 -18.02 -2.93 7.92
C GLY A 66 -16.74 -3.42 7.20
N LYS A 67 -16.82 -4.51 6.43
CA LYS A 67 -15.70 -5.03 5.63
C LYS A 67 -15.60 -4.36 4.26
N TYR A 68 -14.38 -4.22 3.77
CA TYR A 68 -14.12 -3.64 2.45
C TYR A 68 -14.10 -4.72 1.37
N ASN A 69 -15.08 -4.68 0.48
CA ASN A 69 -15.25 -5.64 -0.61
C ASN A 69 -14.87 -5.00 -1.93
N CYS A 70 -14.27 -5.74 -2.85
CA CYS A 70 -14.01 -5.21 -4.18
C CYS A 70 -15.35 -4.89 -4.88
N LYS A 71 -15.45 -3.72 -5.51
CA LYS A 71 -16.72 -3.31 -6.12
C LYS A 71 -17.08 -4.16 -7.35
N LYS A 72 -16.07 -4.70 -8.04
CA LYS A 72 -16.26 -5.52 -9.24
C LYS A 72 -16.78 -6.94 -8.95
N HIS A 73 -16.31 -7.58 -7.88
CA HIS A 73 -16.64 -8.98 -7.58
C HIS A 73 -17.33 -9.17 -6.21
N GLY A 74 -17.50 -8.10 -5.42
CA GLY A 74 -18.22 -8.14 -4.15
C GLY A 74 -17.54 -8.93 -3.04
N SER A 75 -16.22 -9.16 -3.12
CA SER A 75 -15.47 -10.01 -2.17
C SER A 75 -14.40 -9.21 -1.43
N ASP A 76 -14.30 -9.42 -0.12
CA ASP A 76 -13.28 -8.88 0.78
C ASP A 76 -11.89 -9.50 0.55
N THR A 77 -11.84 -10.70 -0.01
CA THR A 77 -10.62 -11.48 -0.31
C THR A 77 -10.41 -11.67 -1.81
N CYS A 78 -10.77 -10.66 -2.62
CA CYS A 78 -10.76 -10.78 -4.06
C CYS A 78 -9.33 -10.90 -4.64
N ASN A 79 -8.88 -12.12 -4.89
CA ASN A 79 -7.57 -12.41 -5.48
C ASN A 79 -7.38 -11.90 -6.93
N LEU A 80 -8.45 -11.47 -7.61
CA LEU A 80 -8.37 -10.86 -8.95
C LEU A 80 -8.00 -9.38 -8.89
N CYS A 81 -8.53 -8.67 -7.89
CA CYS A 81 -8.31 -7.23 -7.73
C CYS A 81 -7.21 -6.93 -6.71
N TYR A 82 -7.17 -7.69 -5.61
CA TYR A 82 -6.31 -7.51 -4.44
C TYR A 82 -5.14 -8.48 -4.42
N ASN A 83 -4.59 -8.82 -5.59
CA ASN A 83 -3.42 -9.70 -5.70
C ASN A 83 -2.13 -8.97 -5.32
N TRP A 84 -2.08 -8.39 -4.12
CA TRP A 84 -1.01 -7.48 -3.67
C TRP A 84 0.35 -8.12 -3.78
N LYS A 85 0.48 -9.39 -3.36
CA LYS A 85 1.73 -10.14 -3.52
C LYS A 85 2.26 -10.15 -4.95
N LYS A 86 1.41 -10.38 -5.97
CA LYS A 86 1.83 -10.30 -7.38
C LYS A 86 2.14 -8.87 -7.80
N GLN A 87 1.32 -7.91 -7.39
CA GLN A 87 1.52 -6.50 -7.76
C GLN A 87 2.84 -5.97 -7.18
N ILE A 88 3.09 -6.18 -5.88
CA ILE A 88 4.36 -5.85 -5.21
C ILE A 88 5.54 -6.53 -5.91
N SER A 89 5.44 -7.83 -6.22
CA SER A 89 6.51 -8.53 -6.94
C SER A 89 6.80 -7.92 -8.31
N LYS A 90 5.76 -7.51 -9.05
CA LYS A 90 5.89 -6.84 -10.34
C LYS A 90 6.53 -5.46 -10.19
N LEU A 91 6.01 -4.64 -9.27
CA LEU A 91 6.52 -3.30 -8.99
C LEU A 91 7.97 -3.35 -8.50
N ASN A 92 8.34 -4.33 -7.68
CA ASN A 92 9.74 -4.55 -7.27
C ASN A 92 10.65 -4.89 -8.45
N LYS A 93 10.18 -5.71 -9.40
CA LYS A 93 10.94 -5.99 -10.64
C LYS A 93 11.06 -4.76 -11.53
N GLU A 94 10.00 -3.97 -11.62
CA GLU A 94 9.97 -2.71 -12.37
C GLU A 94 10.91 -1.69 -11.72
N ALA A 95 10.88 -1.51 -10.40
CA ALA A 95 11.78 -0.66 -9.63
C ALA A 95 13.26 -1.05 -9.82
N LYS A 96 13.59 -2.35 -9.78
CA LYS A 96 14.95 -2.83 -10.07
C LYS A 96 15.40 -2.53 -11.50
N LYS A 97 14.47 -2.43 -12.45
CA LYS A 97 14.75 -2.06 -13.84
C LYS A 97 14.86 -0.54 -14.02
N SER A 98 14.03 0.22 -13.31
CA SER A 98 14.01 1.69 -13.32
C SER A 98 15.19 2.29 -12.55
N GLY A 99 15.71 1.61 -11.52
CA GLY A 99 16.97 1.97 -10.85
C GLY A 99 18.22 1.84 -11.73
N ARG A 100 18.09 1.25 -12.93
CA ARG A 100 19.12 1.28 -13.99
C ARG A 100 18.93 2.40 -15.01
N LYS A 101 17.89 3.25 -14.86
CA LYS A 101 17.56 4.36 -15.77
C LYS A 101 17.08 5.60 -15.01
N ASP A 102 17.85 6.01 -13.99
CA ASP A 102 17.88 7.41 -13.54
C ASP A 102 19.33 7.93 -13.70
N SER A 103 19.78 7.92 -14.94
CA SER A 103 20.94 8.66 -15.44
C SER A 103 20.68 8.87 -16.92
N GLY A 104 19.72 9.74 -17.19
CA GLY A 104 19.22 10.00 -18.53
C GLY A 104 18.24 11.16 -18.52
N SER A 105 18.51 12.15 -17.68
CA SER A 105 17.89 13.46 -17.74
C SER A 105 18.03 13.97 -19.16
N ASN A 106 16.89 14.13 -19.80
CA ASN A 106 16.73 14.76 -21.11
C ASN A 106 17.18 16.22 -20.97
N PHE A 107 18.49 16.47 -21.09
CA PHE A 107 19.02 17.81 -21.29
C PHE A 107 19.00 18.09 -22.80
N PHE A 108 18.32 19.20 -23.10
CA PHE A 108 18.10 19.80 -24.41
C PHE A 108 19.38 19.99 -25.23
#